data_AF-A0A9P6MTZ6-F1
#
_entry.id   AF-A0A9P6MTZ6-F1
#
_cell.length_a   1.000
_cell.length_b   1.000
_cell.length_c   1.000
_cell.angle_alpha   90.00
_cell.angle_beta   90.00
_cell.angle_gamma   90.00
#
_symmetry.space_group_name_H-M   'P 1'
#
loop_
_entity.id
_entity.type
_entity.pdbx_description
1 polymer ?
#
loop_
_entity_poly.entity_id
_entity_poly.type
_entity_poly.pdbx_seq_one_letter_code
_entity_poly.pdbx_strand_id
1 'polypeptide(L)'
;MQLRPSVTLPIGRPSPSFGNIALAAPVQDRLGLRSIPLSVLRVILTPRMDETPGDCLPALGVAFLKFLLAAYFFTSYQDETEGALTTRIQNESSRAALASYISTSGLACNICTGLYDPKFDDNVATTVFRDILGAAIVFGGLDYAIHVARSIGMAIDRTTISMQGLKVIYVLNRTFDNMFVSTSAADPWAMQRIQTVELALGYRFQDPKLVIEATTHNSVENAASYERLELLGNAVLEYAVAEYYYFKDPSVRINDFRKAKSRRLCNDALGTLCVYLHLDEVIAVDEQVIRDEITECVAKVHDRILNGVRGWENMNLSKVLGDAFEAVVGALSVDAGFELRPMRGVLGRILIPFVEENDV
;
A
#
# COMPACT_ATOMS: atom_id res chain seq x y z
N MET A 1 -1.64 -14.24 21.10
CA MET A 1 -0.22 -14.05 21.42
C MET A 1 0.56 -15.06 20.58
N GLN A 2 0.74 -14.78 19.28
CA GLN A 2 1.53 -15.65 18.39
C GLN A 2 2.94 -15.09 18.33
N LEU A 3 3.91 -15.92 18.72
CA LEU A 3 5.34 -15.64 18.69
C LEU A 3 5.75 -15.32 17.25
N ARG A 4 6.36 -14.14 17.04
CA ARG A 4 6.98 -13.81 15.75
C ARG A 4 8.04 -14.88 15.45
N PRO A 5 8.06 -15.50 14.26
CA PRO A 5 9.18 -16.33 13.86
C PRO A 5 10.46 -15.48 13.88
N SER A 6 11.58 -16.06 14.29
CA SER A 6 12.90 -15.44 14.25
C SER A 6 13.28 -15.17 12.79
N VAL A 7 12.91 -14.00 12.29
CA VAL A 7 13.25 -13.53 10.93
C VAL A 7 14.75 -13.29 10.90
N THR A 8 15.47 -14.25 10.30
CA THR A 8 16.89 -14.08 9.97
C THR A 8 16.92 -13.56 8.55
N LEU A 9 17.29 -12.28 8.37
CA LEU A 9 17.47 -11.73 7.02
C LEU A 9 18.51 -12.59 6.27
N PRO A 10 18.30 -12.90 4.98
CA PRO A 10 19.34 -13.49 4.15
C PRO A 10 20.44 -12.45 3.93
N ILE A 11 21.31 -12.28 4.91
CA ILE A 11 22.39 -11.30 4.88
C ILE A 11 23.50 -11.88 3.99
N GLY A 12 23.67 -11.32 2.79
CA GLY A 12 24.91 -11.49 2.02
C GLY A 12 26.11 -11.15 2.91
N ARG A 13 27.12 -12.02 2.95
CA ARG A 13 28.27 -11.86 3.86
C ARG A 13 28.88 -10.46 3.70
N PRO A 14 29.02 -9.66 4.78
CA PRO A 14 29.78 -8.43 4.71
C PRO A 14 31.23 -8.77 4.38
N SER A 15 31.84 -8.03 3.46
CA SER A 15 33.26 -8.19 3.15
C SER A 15 34.11 -7.82 4.38
N PRO A 16 35.20 -8.56 4.67
CA PRO A 16 35.91 -8.45 5.94
C PRO A 16 36.79 -7.19 6.10
N SER A 17 36.77 -6.26 5.15
CA SER A 17 37.67 -5.10 5.10
C SER A 17 37.08 -3.79 5.61
N PHE A 18 35.79 -3.75 5.97
CA PHE A 18 35.18 -2.54 6.53
C PHE A 18 35.33 -2.57 8.06
N GLY A 19 36.11 -1.62 8.61
CA GLY A 19 36.28 -1.44 10.05
C GLY A 19 34.94 -1.32 10.78
N ASN A 20 34.94 -1.50 12.10
CA ASN A 20 33.74 -1.43 12.95
C ASN A 20 33.01 -0.07 12.82
N ILE A 21 32.16 0.06 11.80
CA ILE A 21 31.27 1.21 11.65
C ILE A 21 30.04 0.88 12.50
N ALA A 22 30.09 1.32 13.75
CA ALA A 22 28.95 1.30 14.63
C ALA A 22 28.19 2.62 14.45
N LEU A 23 26.94 2.55 14.01
CA LEU A 23 26.02 3.67 14.16
C LEU A 23 25.99 4.02 15.65
N ALA A 24 26.46 5.22 16.02
CA ALA A 24 26.63 5.58 17.42
C ALA A 24 25.30 5.48 18.17
N ALA A 25 25.30 4.93 19.39
CA ALA A 25 24.08 4.77 20.19
C ALA A 25 23.24 6.06 20.30
N PRO A 26 23.82 7.26 20.48
CA PRO A 26 23.05 8.51 20.46
C PRO A 26 22.29 8.78 19.15
N VAL A 27 22.84 8.36 18.01
CA VAL A 27 22.20 8.49 16.70
C VAL A 27 21.05 7.50 16.56
N GLN A 28 21.21 6.26 17.06
CA GLN A 28 20.13 5.27 17.10
C GLN A 28 18.96 5.72 17.97
N ASP A 29 19.26 6.29 19.13
CA ASP A 29 18.27 6.78 20.08
C ASP A 29 17.45 7.91 19.47
N ARG A 30 18.15 8.89 18.90
CA ARG A 30 17.52 10.06 18.27
C ARG A 30 16.65 9.66 17.08
N LEU A 31 17.06 8.66 16.31
CA LEU A 31 16.34 8.21 15.11
C LEU A 31 15.33 7.10 15.40
N GLY A 32 15.18 6.69 16.67
CA GLY A 32 14.27 5.63 17.07
C GLY A 32 14.61 4.27 16.48
N LEU A 33 15.88 3.95 16.20
CA LEU A 33 16.32 2.74 15.49
C LEU A 33 16.62 1.54 16.42
N ARG A 34 16.39 1.65 17.74
CA ARG A 34 16.77 0.64 18.75
C ARG A 34 16.18 -0.75 18.53
N SER A 35 15.00 -0.84 17.94
CA SER A 35 14.35 -2.14 17.69
C SER A 35 14.96 -2.88 16.51
N ILE A 36 15.75 -2.21 15.65
CA ILE A 36 16.43 -2.83 14.52
C ILE A 36 17.81 -3.33 14.98
N PRO A 37 18.14 -4.63 14.82
CA PRO A 37 19.42 -5.15 15.27
C PRO A 37 20.61 -4.46 14.59
N LEU A 38 21.70 -4.25 15.34
CA LEU A 38 22.92 -3.61 14.83
C LEU A 38 23.50 -4.32 13.60
N SER A 39 23.41 -5.65 13.55
CA SER A 39 23.82 -6.46 12.41
C SER A 39 23.05 -6.10 11.14
N VAL A 40 21.76 -5.79 11.27
CA VAL A 40 20.90 -5.37 10.16
C VAL A 40 21.21 -3.93 9.75
N LEU A 41 21.32 -3.01 10.71
CA LEU A 41 21.66 -1.61 10.42
C LEU A 41 23.00 -1.49 9.69
N ARG A 42 24.00 -2.31 10.04
CA ARG A 42 25.29 -2.35 9.33
C ARG A 42 25.14 -2.73 7.87
N VAL A 43 24.27 -3.69 7.56
CA VAL A 43 24.01 -4.13 6.18
C VAL A 43 23.30 -3.02 5.41
N ILE A 44 22.27 -2.41 6.00
CA ILE A 44 21.47 -1.34 5.38
C ILE A 44 22.32 -0.10 5.08
N LEU A 45 23.22 0.27 6.00
CA LEU A 45 24.08 1.44 5.85
C LEU A 45 25.30 1.18 4.96
N THR A 46 25.48 -0.05 4.45
CA THR A 46 26.53 -0.35 3.48
C THR A 46 25.94 -0.25 2.07
N PRO A 47 26.39 0.71 1.23
CA PRO A 47 25.94 0.86 -0.14
C PRO A 47 26.16 -0.43 -0.92
N ARG A 48 25.12 -0.86 -1.60
CA ARG A 48 25.15 -2.02 -2.48
C ARG A 48 25.38 -1.51 -3.90
N MET A 49 26.47 -1.96 -4.52
CA MET A 49 26.88 -1.50 -5.85
C MET A 49 25.99 -2.06 -6.98
N ASP A 50 25.20 -3.09 -6.68
CA ASP A 50 24.21 -3.69 -7.58
C ASP A 50 22.91 -3.98 -6.80
N GLU A 51 21.79 -4.13 -7.52
CA GLU A 51 20.59 -4.81 -7.00
C GLU A 51 21.00 -6.25 -6.62
N THR A 52 21.52 -6.45 -5.41
CA THR A 52 21.87 -7.78 -4.92
C THR A 52 20.63 -8.66 -5.03
N PRO A 53 20.70 -9.80 -5.73
CA PRO A 53 19.56 -10.70 -5.85
C PRO A 53 19.04 -11.10 -4.46
N GLY A 54 17.78 -10.77 -4.15
CA GLY A 54 17.11 -11.26 -2.93
C GLY A 54 16.72 -10.21 -1.89
N ASP A 55 16.85 -8.91 -2.15
CA ASP A 55 16.44 -7.90 -1.17
C ASP A 55 14.97 -7.47 -1.39
N CYS A 56 14.04 -8.18 -0.76
CA CYS A 56 12.64 -7.76 -0.65
C CYS A 56 12.43 -6.64 0.38
N LEU A 57 13.43 -6.33 1.21
CA LEU A 57 13.34 -5.32 2.26
C LEU A 57 13.12 -3.88 1.74
N PRO A 58 13.86 -3.38 0.72
CA PRO A 58 13.56 -2.10 0.12
C PRO A 58 12.19 -2.10 -0.57
N ALA A 59 11.76 -3.22 -1.18
CA ALA A 59 10.46 -3.32 -1.83
C ALA A 59 9.31 -3.18 -0.82
N LEU A 60 9.42 -3.83 0.35
CA LEU A 60 8.51 -3.66 1.47
C LEU A 60 8.47 -2.21 1.97
N GLY A 61 9.65 -1.59 2.12
CA GLY A 61 9.76 -0.18 2.52
C GLY A 61 9.13 0.79 1.52
N VAL A 62 9.31 0.56 0.20
CA VAL A 62 8.65 1.35 -0.85
C VAL A 62 7.14 1.22 -0.80
N ALA A 63 6.63 -0.01 -0.68
CA ALA A 63 5.20 -0.25 -0.65
C ALA A 63 4.56 0.39 0.61
N PHE A 64 5.23 0.29 1.76
CA PHE A 64 4.78 0.96 2.97
C PHE A 64 4.82 2.48 2.86
N LEU A 65 5.88 3.06 2.30
CA LEU A 65 5.99 4.50 2.11
C LEU A 65 4.80 5.05 1.31
N LYS A 66 4.45 4.38 0.20
CA LYS A 66 3.27 4.73 -0.60
C LYS A 66 1.98 4.61 0.20
N PHE A 67 1.80 3.49 0.93
CA PHE A 67 0.62 3.29 1.77
C PHE A 67 0.49 4.38 2.84
N LEU A 68 1.57 4.69 3.56
CA LEU A 68 1.60 5.72 4.59
C LEU A 68 1.26 7.10 4.01
N LEU A 69 1.86 7.48 2.88
CA LEU A 69 1.58 8.76 2.23
C LEU A 69 0.15 8.83 1.69
N ALA A 70 -0.35 7.77 1.07
CA ALA A 70 -1.72 7.69 0.57
C ALA A 70 -2.72 7.86 1.72
N ALA A 71 -2.55 7.11 2.82
CA ALA A 71 -3.39 7.23 4.01
C ALA A 71 -3.28 8.62 4.65
N TYR A 72 -2.07 9.14 4.85
CA TYR A 72 -1.86 10.47 5.42
C TYR A 72 -2.52 11.57 4.59
N PHE A 73 -2.31 11.61 3.28
CA PHE A 73 -2.89 12.64 2.43
C PHE A 73 -4.39 12.49 2.24
N PHE A 74 -4.90 11.25 2.10
CA PHE A 74 -6.34 10.98 2.04
C PHE A 74 -7.08 11.53 3.26
N THR A 75 -6.52 11.33 4.45
CA THR A 75 -7.12 11.77 5.73
C THR A 75 -6.94 13.26 6.01
N SER A 76 -5.81 13.85 5.59
CA SER A 76 -5.46 15.24 5.88
C SER A 76 -6.04 16.25 4.89
N TYR A 77 -6.30 15.83 3.64
CA TYR A 77 -6.74 16.70 2.55
C TYR A 77 -8.03 16.15 1.92
N GLN A 78 -9.15 16.26 2.64
CA GLN A 78 -10.44 15.66 2.22
C GLN A 78 -11.07 16.32 1.00
N ASP A 79 -10.78 17.59 0.76
CA ASP A 79 -11.33 18.36 -0.36
C ASP A 79 -10.46 18.30 -1.62
N GLU A 80 -9.29 17.65 -1.55
CA GLU A 80 -8.40 17.50 -2.70
C GLU A 80 -8.77 16.29 -3.56
N THR A 81 -8.68 16.46 -4.88
CA THR A 81 -8.93 15.42 -5.88
C THR A 81 -7.86 14.34 -5.85
N GLU A 82 -8.17 13.16 -6.41
CA GLU A 82 -7.20 12.07 -6.61
C GLU A 82 -5.89 12.57 -7.22
N GLY A 83 -5.95 13.34 -8.33
CA GLY A 83 -4.75 13.83 -9.01
C GLY A 83 -3.88 14.75 -8.16
N ALA A 84 -4.48 15.56 -7.28
CA ALA A 84 -3.74 16.39 -6.33
C ALA A 84 -3.03 15.52 -5.27
N LEU A 85 -3.73 14.52 -4.72
CA LEU A 85 -3.15 13.57 -3.77
C LEU A 85 -2.01 12.77 -4.41
N THR A 86 -2.19 12.28 -5.64
CA THR A 86 -1.15 11.58 -6.40
C THR A 86 0.09 12.44 -6.59
N THR A 87 -0.08 13.72 -6.91
CA THR A 87 1.05 14.66 -7.03
C THR A 87 1.79 14.82 -5.70
N ARG A 88 1.09 14.92 -4.58
CA ARG A 88 1.71 14.99 -3.24
C ARG A 88 2.48 13.72 -2.90
N ILE A 89 1.89 12.55 -3.14
CA ILE A 89 2.56 11.25 -2.92
C ILE A 89 3.83 11.17 -3.76
N GLN A 90 3.79 11.57 -5.04
CA GLN A 90 4.96 11.57 -5.92
C GLN A 90 6.05 12.53 -5.45
N ASN A 91 5.68 13.72 -4.99
CA ASN A 91 6.63 14.69 -4.46
C ASN A 91 7.36 14.16 -3.20
N GLU A 92 6.60 13.63 -2.24
CA GLU A 92 7.12 13.13 -0.97
C GLU A 92 7.88 11.80 -1.08
N SER A 93 7.57 10.99 -2.09
CA SER A 93 8.28 9.73 -2.37
C SER A 93 9.36 9.87 -3.45
N SER A 94 9.59 11.09 -3.96
CA SER A 94 10.57 11.37 -5.00
C SER A 94 11.99 11.08 -4.51
N ARG A 95 12.90 10.75 -5.45
CA ARG A 95 14.31 10.53 -5.14
C ARG A 95 14.93 11.72 -4.38
N ALA A 96 14.63 12.94 -4.81
CA ALA A 96 15.14 14.15 -4.19
C ALA A 96 14.63 14.32 -2.74
N ALA A 97 13.35 14.07 -2.49
CA ALA A 97 12.79 14.14 -1.14
C ALA A 97 13.44 13.11 -0.21
N LEU A 98 13.51 11.83 -0.65
CA LEU A 98 14.08 10.76 0.15
C LEU A 98 15.57 10.97 0.45
N ALA A 99 16.35 11.45 -0.53
CA ALA A 99 17.75 11.81 -0.33
C ALA A 99 17.93 13.00 0.63
N SER A 100 17.04 14.00 0.55
CA SER A 100 17.01 15.14 1.46
C SER A 100 16.72 14.72 2.91
N TYR A 101 15.79 13.79 3.14
CA TYR A 101 15.50 13.25 4.47
C TYR A 101 16.72 12.55 5.08
N ILE A 102 17.42 11.71 4.32
CA ILE A 102 18.65 11.08 4.82
C ILE A 102 19.74 12.10 5.11
N SER A 103 19.92 13.09 4.23
CA SER A 103 20.93 14.14 4.39
C SER A 103 20.70 14.97 5.65
N THR A 104 19.44 15.33 5.93
CA THR A 104 19.06 16.19 7.06
C THR A 104 18.94 15.42 8.38
N SER A 105 18.67 14.11 8.34
CA SER A 105 18.60 13.27 9.54
C SER A 105 19.94 13.07 10.25
N GLY A 106 21.07 13.36 9.59
CA GLY A 106 22.41 13.03 10.08
C GLY A 106 22.76 11.54 9.96
N LEU A 107 21.99 10.75 9.21
CA LEU A 107 22.36 9.39 8.81
C LEU A 107 23.43 9.37 7.73
N ALA A 108 23.51 10.42 6.89
CA ALA A 108 24.42 10.47 5.75
C ALA A 108 25.88 10.18 6.11
N CYS A 109 26.37 10.68 7.25
CA CYS A 109 27.74 10.44 7.71
C CYS A 109 28.01 9.00 8.20
N ASN A 110 26.96 8.18 8.37
CA ASN A 110 27.06 6.80 8.80
C ASN A 110 26.91 5.80 7.64
N ILE A 111 26.65 6.29 6.42
CA ILE A 111 26.58 5.45 5.22
C ILE A 111 28.00 5.13 4.75
N CYS A 112 28.29 3.85 4.62
CA CYS A 112 29.63 3.32 4.38
C CYS A 112 29.97 3.34 2.88
N THR A 113 30.09 4.50 2.24
CA THR A 113 30.52 4.57 0.83
C THR A 113 31.96 4.10 0.71
N GLY A 114 32.18 2.82 0.40
CA GLY A 114 33.51 2.26 0.14
C GLY A 114 34.24 2.87 -1.06
N LEU A 115 33.63 3.87 -1.70
CA LEU A 115 34.23 4.74 -2.71
C LEU A 115 34.35 6.15 -2.12
N TYR A 116 35.55 6.72 -2.25
CA TYR A 116 35.84 8.12 -1.97
C TYR A 116 35.21 8.98 -3.08
N ASP A 117 33.88 9.09 -3.09
CA ASP A 117 33.18 10.13 -3.85
C ASP A 117 32.60 11.15 -2.85
N PRO A 118 33.08 12.41 -2.84
CA PRO A 118 32.58 13.45 -1.95
C PRO A 118 31.14 13.90 -2.27
N LYS A 119 30.49 13.33 -3.29
CA LYS A 119 29.06 13.50 -3.53
C LYS A 119 28.29 12.27 -3.04
N PHE A 120 27.57 12.50 -1.94
CA PHE A 120 26.50 11.64 -1.48
C PHE A 120 25.55 11.31 -2.66
N ASP A 121 25.51 10.05 -3.11
CA ASP A 121 24.64 9.63 -4.21
C ASP A 121 23.19 9.48 -3.71
N ASP A 122 22.29 10.26 -4.31
CA ASP A 122 20.85 10.22 -4.03
C ASP A 122 20.26 8.81 -4.19
N ASN A 123 20.80 7.97 -5.07
CA ASN A 123 20.34 6.58 -5.22
C ASN A 123 20.65 5.73 -3.98
N VAL A 124 21.85 5.89 -3.42
CA VAL A 124 22.26 5.20 -2.19
C VAL A 124 21.40 5.67 -1.03
N ALA A 125 21.21 6.98 -0.91
CA ALA A 125 20.38 7.59 0.12
C ALA A 125 18.93 7.08 0.08
N THR A 126 18.35 7.09 -1.12
CA THR A 126 16.98 6.63 -1.35
C THR A 126 16.82 5.14 -1.01
N THR A 127 17.82 4.33 -1.34
CA THR A 127 17.83 2.89 -1.00
C THR A 127 17.90 2.70 0.51
N VAL A 128 18.80 3.39 1.19
CA VAL A 128 18.93 3.35 2.66
C VAL A 128 17.65 3.77 3.35
N PHE A 129 16.97 4.83 2.88
CA PHE A 129 15.67 5.24 3.41
C PHE A 129 14.64 4.10 3.34
N ARG A 130 14.51 3.47 2.16
CA ARG A 130 13.57 2.36 1.93
C ARG A 130 13.92 1.14 2.78
N ASP A 131 15.20 0.80 2.89
CA ASP A 131 15.67 -0.31 3.70
C ASP A 131 15.41 -0.09 5.20
N ILE A 132 15.63 1.12 5.70
CA ILE A 132 15.33 1.45 7.10
C ILE A 132 13.84 1.31 7.38
N LEU A 133 12.97 1.80 6.49
CA LEU A 133 11.52 1.62 6.64
C LEU A 133 11.11 0.15 6.58
N GLY A 134 11.65 -0.61 5.62
CA GLY A 134 11.45 -2.05 5.52
C GLY A 134 11.83 -2.76 6.82
N ALA A 135 13.01 -2.48 7.36
CA ALA A 135 13.46 -3.05 8.62
C ALA A 135 12.58 -2.62 9.81
N ALA A 136 12.16 -1.35 9.86
CA ALA A 136 11.29 -0.87 10.92
C ALA A 136 9.96 -1.64 10.93
N ILE A 137 9.37 -1.94 9.78
CA ILE A 137 8.16 -2.76 9.67
C ILE A 137 8.42 -4.17 10.24
N VAL A 138 9.52 -4.81 9.84
CA VAL A 138 9.84 -6.18 10.24
C VAL A 138 10.07 -6.30 11.75
N PHE A 139 10.82 -5.35 12.33
CA PHE A 139 11.21 -5.42 13.73
C PHE A 139 10.23 -4.73 14.68
N GLY A 140 9.46 -3.74 14.22
CA GLY A 140 8.58 -2.93 15.08
C GLY A 140 7.14 -2.78 14.61
N GLY A 141 6.79 -3.19 13.38
CA GLY A 141 5.46 -2.98 12.80
C GLY A 141 5.25 -1.57 12.24
N LEU A 142 4.02 -1.27 11.81
CA LEU A 142 3.69 -0.03 11.11
C LEU A 142 3.94 1.23 11.96
N ASP A 143 3.44 1.27 13.19
CA ASP A 143 3.58 2.45 14.05
C ASP A 143 5.03 2.78 14.38
N TYR A 144 5.86 1.75 14.57
CA TYR A 144 7.30 1.95 14.73
C TYR A 144 7.94 2.47 13.43
N ALA A 145 7.52 1.98 12.27
CA ALA A 145 7.98 2.49 10.98
C ALA A 145 7.56 3.96 10.75
N ILE A 146 6.37 4.38 11.17
CA ILE A 146 5.94 5.80 11.17
C ILE A 146 6.87 6.63 12.06
N HIS A 147 7.14 6.15 13.28
CA HIS A 147 8.05 6.83 14.20
C HIS A 147 9.46 7.00 13.61
N VAL A 148 10.00 5.95 13.00
CA VAL A 148 11.32 5.99 12.34
C VAL A 148 11.29 6.94 11.14
N ALA A 149 10.28 6.88 10.28
CA ALA A 149 10.12 7.77 9.12
C ALA A 149 10.16 9.25 9.53
N ARG A 150 9.42 9.60 10.58
CA ARG A 150 9.40 10.94 11.17
C ARG A 150 10.74 11.35 11.77
N SER A 151 11.39 10.43 12.46
CA SER A 151 12.68 10.70 13.11
C SER A 151 13.79 10.94 12.09
N ILE A 152 13.64 10.39 10.88
CA ILE A 152 14.51 10.62 9.72
C ILE A 152 14.10 11.90 8.96
N GLY A 153 13.04 12.59 9.38
CA GLY A 153 12.66 13.91 8.87
C GLY A 153 11.62 13.91 7.76
N MET A 154 10.96 12.77 7.49
CA MET A 154 9.86 12.71 6.53
C MET A 154 8.75 13.71 6.89
N ALA A 155 8.25 14.46 5.89
CA ALA A 155 7.31 15.56 6.06
C ALA A 155 5.86 15.11 6.30
N ILE A 156 5.63 14.36 7.38
CA ILE A 156 4.29 14.04 7.90
C ILE A 156 4.06 14.74 9.24
N ASP A 157 2.81 15.12 9.51
CA ASP A 157 2.46 15.87 10.72
C ASP A 157 2.90 15.15 12.01
N ARG A 158 3.27 15.93 13.02
CA ARG A 158 3.73 15.39 14.32
C ARG A 158 2.65 14.62 15.08
N THR A 159 1.38 14.83 14.76
CA THR A 159 0.22 14.13 15.31
C THR A 159 0.02 12.75 14.70
N THR A 160 0.60 12.48 13.51
CA THR A 160 0.58 11.16 12.88
C THR A 160 1.55 10.21 13.59
N ILE A 161 1.08 9.58 14.67
CA ILE A 161 1.88 8.72 15.55
C ILE A 161 1.61 7.24 15.30
N SER A 162 0.43 6.90 14.78
CA SER A 162 0.03 5.51 14.46
C SER A 162 -0.92 5.48 13.26
N MET A 163 -1.10 4.30 12.69
CA MET A 163 -2.11 4.06 11.64
C MET A 163 -3.53 4.38 12.15
N GLN A 164 -3.86 3.93 13.35
CA GLN A 164 -5.15 4.24 13.97
C GLN A 164 -5.35 5.75 14.21
N GLY A 165 -4.28 6.50 14.47
CA GLY A 165 -4.31 7.96 14.58
C GLY A 165 -4.79 8.65 13.31
N LEU A 166 -4.49 8.08 12.13
CA LEU A 166 -5.00 8.59 10.85
C LEU A 166 -6.53 8.48 10.74
N LYS A 167 -7.15 7.42 11.30
CA LYS A 167 -8.62 7.33 11.36
C LYS A 167 -9.22 8.46 12.21
N VAL A 168 -8.55 8.82 13.31
CA VAL A 168 -8.99 9.95 14.15
C VAL A 168 -8.91 11.25 13.34
N ILE A 169 -7.81 11.49 12.64
CA ILE A 169 -7.65 12.66 11.75
C ILE A 169 -8.74 12.67 10.67
N TYR A 170 -9.01 11.53 10.02
CA TYR A 170 -10.08 11.40 9.04
C TYR A 170 -11.45 11.79 9.61
N VAL A 171 -11.80 11.27 10.79
CA VAL A 171 -13.09 11.59 11.42
C VAL A 171 -13.17 13.06 11.82
N LEU A 172 -12.09 13.65 12.33
CA LEU A 172 -12.05 15.05 12.76
C LEU A 172 -12.09 16.05 11.60
N ASN A 173 -11.45 15.70 10.48
CA ASN A 173 -11.43 16.55 9.28
C ASN A 173 -12.69 16.42 8.43
N ARG A 174 -13.60 15.50 8.78
CA ARG A 174 -14.86 15.33 8.04
C ARG A 174 -15.72 16.57 8.24
N THR A 175 -15.88 17.36 7.18
CA THR A 175 -16.76 18.54 7.19
C THR A 175 -18.20 18.12 7.45
N PHE A 176 -18.98 19.04 8.05
CA PHE A 176 -20.41 18.81 8.29
C PHE A 176 -21.17 18.48 6.99
N ASP A 177 -20.77 19.02 5.84
CA ASP A 177 -21.37 18.73 4.53
C ASP A 177 -21.08 17.29 4.06
N ASN A 178 -19.86 16.78 4.28
CA ASN A 178 -19.51 15.37 4.04
C ASN A 178 -20.24 14.40 4.99
N MET A 179 -20.85 14.91 6.06
CA MET A 179 -21.70 14.14 6.96
C MET A 179 -23.10 13.90 6.35
N PHE A 180 -23.53 14.71 5.38
CA PHE A 180 -24.83 14.62 4.71
C PHE A 180 -24.76 14.07 3.27
N VAL A 181 -23.70 13.34 2.90
CA VAL A 181 -23.79 12.43 1.74
C VAL A 181 -24.99 11.53 1.95
N SER A 182 -25.93 11.67 1.04
CA SER A 182 -27.36 11.38 1.12
C SER A 182 -27.67 9.94 1.56
N THR A 183 -27.71 9.74 2.88
CA THR A 183 -28.22 8.51 3.46
C THR A 183 -29.71 8.36 3.14
N SER A 184 -30.02 7.33 2.34
CA SER A 184 -31.33 6.70 2.11
C SER A 184 -32.38 7.39 1.22
N ALA A 185 -32.33 8.70 0.99
CA ALA A 185 -33.33 9.35 0.13
C ALA A 185 -32.93 9.44 -1.36
N ALA A 186 -31.64 9.38 -1.70
CA ALA A 186 -31.14 9.62 -3.07
C ALA A 186 -30.71 8.36 -3.84
N ASP A 187 -30.29 7.29 -3.16
CA ASP A 187 -29.93 6.00 -3.78
C ASP A 187 -30.82 4.87 -3.24
N PRO A 188 -31.83 4.42 -4.01
CA PRO A 188 -32.71 3.31 -3.63
C PRO A 188 -31.97 1.97 -3.40
N TRP A 189 -30.77 1.80 -3.98
CA TRP A 189 -30.02 0.55 -3.96
C TRP A 189 -28.91 0.52 -2.91
N ALA A 190 -28.73 1.58 -2.13
CA ALA A 190 -27.67 1.71 -1.14
C ALA A 190 -27.57 0.49 -0.20
N MET A 191 -28.70 -0.03 0.29
CA MET A 191 -28.70 -1.20 1.18
C MET A 191 -28.23 -2.47 0.49
N GLN A 192 -28.59 -2.69 -0.77
CA GLN A 192 -28.12 -3.84 -1.54
C GLN A 192 -26.62 -3.74 -1.78
N ARG A 193 -26.14 -2.56 -2.19
CA ARG A 193 -24.71 -2.28 -2.41
C ARG A 193 -23.89 -2.58 -1.15
N ILE A 194 -24.33 -2.09 0.00
CA ILE A 194 -23.70 -2.36 1.30
C ILE A 194 -23.65 -3.86 1.58
N GLN A 195 -24.78 -4.55 1.45
CA GLN A 195 -24.86 -5.99 1.76
C GLN A 195 -23.96 -6.84 0.85
N THR A 196 -23.92 -6.55 -0.45
CA THR A 196 -23.07 -7.27 -1.41
C THR A 196 -21.60 -7.10 -1.06
N VAL A 197 -21.14 -5.86 -0.81
CA VAL A 197 -19.74 -5.60 -0.45
C VAL A 197 -19.38 -6.25 0.89
N GLU A 198 -20.24 -6.15 1.91
CA GLU A 198 -20.01 -6.77 3.21
C GLU A 198 -19.93 -8.30 3.12
N LEU A 199 -20.76 -8.91 2.26
CA LEU A 199 -20.74 -10.34 1.99
C LEU A 199 -19.47 -10.76 1.24
N ALA A 200 -19.12 -10.04 0.17
CA ALA A 200 -17.94 -10.27 -0.64
C ALA A 200 -16.64 -10.23 0.19
N LEU A 201 -16.53 -9.25 1.08
CA LEU A 201 -15.36 -9.10 1.96
C LEU A 201 -15.42 -10.00 3.21
N GLY A 202 -16.63 -10.45 3.59
CA GLY A 202 -16.89 -11.06 4.90
C GLY A 202 -16.51 -10.11 6.04
N TYR A 203 -16.85 -8.83 5.89
CA TYR A 203 -16.53 -7.72 6.80
C TYR A 203 -17.78 -6.83 6.96
N ARG A 204 -18.08 -6.37 8.18
CA ARG A 204 -19.18 -5.43 8.43
C ARG A 204 -18.63 -4.03 8.67
N PHE A 205 -19.06 -3.06 7.85
CA PHE A 205 -18.58 -1.69 7.93
C PHE A 205 -19.18 -0.95 9.12
N GLN A 206 -18.35 -0.19 9.83
CA GLN A 206 -18.83 0.75 10.86
C GLN A 206 -19.42 2.00 10.23
N ASP A 207 -18.84 2.47 9.12
CA ASP A 207 -19.37 3.54 8.29
C ASP A 207 -19.76 3.02 6.89
N PRO A 208 -21.03 2.64 6.67
CA PRO A 208 -21.50 2.17 5.38
C PRO A 208 -21.41 3.20 4.24
N LYS A 209 -21.22 4.50 4.56
CA LYS A 209 -21.03 5.53 3.53
C LYS A 209 -19.76 5.31 2.73
N LEU A 210 -18.73 4.72 3.33
CA LEU A 210 -17.50 4.35 2.63
C LEU A 210 -17.77 3.32 1.53
N VAL A 211 -18.74 2.42 1.73
CA VAL A 211 -19.15 1.45 0.70
C VAL A 211 -19.88 2.14 -0.45
N ILE A 212 -20.76 3.09 -0.13
CA ILE A 212 -21.47 3.88 -1.14
C ILE A 212 -20.47 4.69 -1.97
N GLU A 213 -19.53 5.38 -1.35
CA GLU A 213 -18.45 6.11 -2.04
C GLU A 213 -17.60 5.16 -2.91
N ALA A 214 -17.12 4.05 -2.34
CA ALA A 214 -16.28 3.07 -3.03
C ALA A 214 -16.91 2.39 -4.25
N THR A 215 -18.24 2.39 -4.34
CA THR A 215 -18.96 1.76 -5.44
C THR A 215 -19.64 2.79 -6.35
N THR A 216 -19.33 4.09 -6.23
CA THR A 216 -19.92 5.15 -7.06
C THR A 216 -18.91 5.68 -8.07
N HIS A 217 -19.19 5.48 -9.35
CA HIS A 217 -18.36 5.99 -10.44
C HIS A 217 -18.45 7.51 -10.58
N ASN A 218 -17.40 8.16 -11.09
CA ASN A 218 -17.34 9.62 -11.24
C ASN A 218 -18.36 10.22 -12.24
N SER A 219 -19.04 9.37 -13.02
CA SER A 219 -20.14 9.76 -13.89
C SER A 219 -21.43 10.05 -13.13
N VAL A 220 -21.55 9.63 -11.86
CA VAL A 220 -22.72 9.90 -11.04
C VAL A 220 -22.64 11.32 -10.50
N GLU A 221 -23.55 12.19 -10.94
CA GLU A 221 -23.55 13.60 -10.58
C GLU A 221 -23.93 13.82 -9.10
N ASN A 222 -23.34 14.84 -8.48
CA ASN A 222 -23.61 15.23 -7.09
C ASN A 222 -23.36 14.13 -6.04
N ALA A 223 -22.52 13.15 -6.36
CA ALA A 223 -22.10 12.09 -5.45
C ALA A 223 -20.57 12.08 -5.27
N ALA A 224 -20.11 11.59 -4.13
CA ALA A 224 -18.69 11.34 -3.92
C ALA A 224 -18.27 10.10 -4.75
N SER A 225 -17.28 10.28 -5.62
CA SER A 225 -16.74 9.21 -6.47
C SER A 225 -15.72 8.36 -5.73
N TYR A 226 -15.50 7.14 -6.23
CA TYR A 226 -14.56 6.20 -5.64
C TYR A 226 -13.07 6.58 -5.82
N GLU A 227 -12.73 7.58 -6.64
CA GLU A 227 -11.37 7.83 -7.14
C GLU A 227 -10.33 8.06 -6.02
N ARG A 228 -10.72 8.77 -4.95
CA ARG A 228 -9.81 8.97 -3.79
C ARG A 228 -9.58 7.67 -3.02
N LEU A 229 -10.61 6.81 -2.93
CA LEU A 229 -10.52 5.50 -2.28
C LEU A 229 -9.74 4.51 -3.14
N GLU A 230 -9.87 4.55 -4.46
CA GLU A 230 -9.08 3.78 -5.42
C GLU A 230 -7.59 4.01 -5.20
N LEU A 231 -7.16 5.28 -5.19
CA LEU A 231 -5.77 5.66 -4.94
C LEU A 231 -5.22 5.05 -3.64
N LEU A 232 -6.00 5.14 -2.56
CA LEU A 232 -5.64 4.54 -1.27
C LEU A 232 -5.61 3.01 -1.35
N GLY A 233 -6.62 2.41 -1.96
CA GLY A 233 -6.80 0.98 -2.11
C GLY A 233 -5.68 0.32 -2.89
N ASN A 234 -5.26 0.93 -3.99
CA ASN A 234 -4.08 0.51 -4.76
C ASN A 234 -2.85 0.46 -3.85
N ALA A 235 -2.56 1.55 -3.10
CA ALA A 235 -1.42 1.57 -2.19
C ALA A 235 -1.50 0.49 -1.09
N VAL A 236 -2.71 0.21 -0.58
CA VAL A 236 -2.96 -0.87 0.38
C VAL A 236 -2.69 -2.25 -0.23
N LEU A 237 -3.18 -2.50 -1.46
CA LEU A 237 -2.95 -3.75 -2.18
C LEU A 237 -1.47 -3.96 -2.49
N GLU A 238 -0.77 -2.92 -2.96
CA GLU A 238 0.67 -2.96 -3.19
C GLU A 238 1.43 -3.34 -1.92
N TYR A 239 1.04 -2.77 -0.77
CA TYR A 239 1.64 -3.08 0.52
C TYR A 239 1.30 -4.50 0.99
N ALA A 240 0.03 -4.91 0.93
CA ALA A 240 -0.39 -6.24 1.36
C ALA A 240 0.33 -7.36 0.60
N VAL A 241 0.49 -7.20 -0.72
CA VAL A 241 1.24 -8.15 -1.55
C VAL A 241 2.75 -8.10 -1.23
N ALA A 242 3.34 -6.92 -1.09
CA ALA A 242 4.75 -6.80 -0.70
C ALA A 242 5.05 -7.45 0.64
N GLU A 243 4.17 -7.23 1.62
CA GLU A 243 4.24 -7.83 2.94
C GLU A 243 4.09 -9.35 2.87
N TYR A 244 3.10 -9.85 2.12
CA TYR A 244 2.87 -11.27 1.94
C TYR A 244 4.12 -11.99 1.40
N TYR A 245 4.66 -11.51 0.27
CA TYR A 245 5.83 -12.13 -0.34
C TYR A 245 7.07 -12.05 0.55
N TYR A 246 7.28 -10.90 1.22
CA TYR A 246 8.41 -10.74 2.13
C TYR A 246 8.37 -11.77 3.27
N PHE A 247 7.22 -11.97 3.92
CA PHE A 247 7.11 -12.92 5.04
C PHE A 247 6.97 -14.37 4.58
N LYS A 248 6.50 -14.62 3.36
CA LYS A 248 6.46 -15.96 2.76
C LYS A 248 7.87 -16.47 2.43
N ASP A 249 8.65 -15.65 1.73
CA ASP A 249 10.03 -15.97 1.38
C ASP A 249 10.86 -14.68 1.20
N PRO A 250 11.64 -14.28 2.24
CA PRO A 250 12.51 -13.12 2.17
C PRO A 250 13.64 -13.22 1.13
N SER A 251 13.89 -14.41 0.56
CA SER A 251 14.95 -14.66 -0.42
C SER A 251 14.52 -14.49 -1.87
N VAL A 252 13.22 -14.25 -2.11
CA VAL A 252 12.68 -13.98 -3.45
C VAL A 252 13.42 -12.81 -4.08
N ARG A 253 13.81 -12.95 -5.35
CA ARG A 253 14.46 -11.84 -6.05
C ARG A 253 13.46 -10.72 -6.26
N ILE A 254 13.90 -9.48 -6.03
CA ILE A 254 13.07 -8.29 -6.22
C ILE A 254 12.41 -8.23 -7.61
N ASN A 255 13.10 -8.70 -8.65
CA ASN A 255 12.57 -8.72 -10.01
C ASN A 255 11.48 -9.78 -10.19
N ASP A 256 11.61 -10.93 -9.53
CA ASP A 256 10.57 -11.97 -9.55
C ASP A 256 9.35 -11.49 -8.77
N PHE A 257 9.56 -10.82 -7.62
CA PHE A 257 8.50 -10.14 -6.88
C PHE A 257 7.79 -9.06 -7.73
N ARG A 258 8.54 -8.19 -8.41
CA ARG A 258 7.98 -7.13 -9.28
C ARG A 258 7.14 -7.74 -10.41
N LYS A 259 7.64 -8.79 -11.07
CA LYS A 259 6.92 -9.51 -12.14
C LYS A 259 5.64 -10.18 -11.62
N ALA A 260 5.73 -10.86 -10.49
CA ALA A 260 4.57 -11.47 -9.85
C ALA A 260 3.53 -10.40 -9.51
N LYS A 261 3.95 -9.33 -8.82
CA LYS A 261 3.10 -8.18 -8.50
C LYS A 261 2.42 -7.60 -9.75
N SER A 262 3.18 -7.29 -10.81
CA SER A 262 2.62 -6.69 -12.03
C SER A 262 1.63 -7.59 -12.75
N ARG A 263 1.74 -8.91 -12.62
CA ARG A 263 0.78 -9.86 -13.18
C ARG A 263 -0.45 -10.03 -12.29
N ARG A 264 -0.30 -9.94 -10.96
CA ARG A 264 -1.37 -10.22 -9.99
C ARG A 264 -2.20 -9.02 -9.58
N LEU A 265 -1.63 -7.81 -9.69
CA LEU A 265 -2.31 -6.55 -9.40
C LEU A 265 -2.46 -5.71 -10.69
N CYS A 266 -2.69 -6.37 -11.83
CA CYS A 266 -3.04 -5.65 -13.07
C CYS A 266 -4.55 -5.46 -13.17
N ASN A 267 -4.97 -4.55 -14.06
CA ASN A 267 -6.38 -4.25 -14.26
C ASN A 267 -7.23 -5.49 -14.58
N ASP A 268 -6.74 -6.36 -15.47
CA ASP A 268 -7.45 -7.60 -15.80
C ASP A 268 -7.59 -8.53 -14.59
N ALA A 269 -6.58 -8.57 -13.71
CA ALA A 269 -6.58 -9.38 -12.50
C ALA A 269 -7.64 -8.87 -11.51
N LEU A 270 -7.57 -7.57 -11.19
CA LEU A 270 -8.47 -6.94 -10.22
C LEU A 270 -9.90 -6.88 -10.76
N GLY A 271 -10.08 -6.61 -12.06
CA GLY A 271 -11.39 -6.65 -12.70
C GLY A 271 -12.01 -8.04 -12.72
N THR A 272 -11.21 -9.10 -12.93
CA THR A 272 -11.70 -10.48 -12.80
C THR A 272 -12.12 -10.78 -11.36
N LEU A 273 -11.34 -10.33 -10.37
CA LEU A 273 -11.67 -10.50 -8.97
C LEU A 273 -12.93 -9.71 -8.56
N CYS A 274 -13.13 -8.53 -9.14
CA CYS A 274 -14.34 -7.72 -8.98
C CYS A 274 -15.60 -8.51 -9.38
N VAL A 275 -15.57 -9.15 -10.56
CA VAL A 275 -16.67 -10.00 -11.04
C VAL A 275 -16.85 -11.27 -10.20
N TYR A 276 -15.76 -11.94 -9.81
CA TYR A 276 -15.84 -13.13 -8.94
C TYR A 276 -16.46 -12.85 -7.57
N LEU A 277 -16.34 -11.62 -7.10
CA LEU A 277 -16.90 -11.17 -5.83
C LEU A 277 -18.27 -10.50 -5.99
N HIS A 278 -18.85 -10.49 -7.20
CA HIS A 278 -20.12 -9.82 -7.53
C HIS A 278 -20.12 -8.31 -7.23
N LEU A 279 -18.94 -7.69 -7.23
CA LEU A 279 -18.81 -6.25 -6.95
C LEU A 279 -19.20 -5.40 -8.16
N ASP A 280 -19.14 -5.97 -9.36
CA ASP A 280 -19.60 -5.35 -10.62
C ASP A 280 -21.09 -5.01 -10.58
N GLU A 281 -21.91 -5.83 -9.90
CA GLU A 281 -23.36 -5.65 -9.79
C GLU A 281 -23.77 -4.41 -8.98
N VAL A 282 -22.84 -3.84 -8.21
CA VAL A 282 -23.12 -2.77 -7.24
C VAL A 282 -22.41 -1.46 -7.57
N ILE A 283 -21.73 -1.38 -8.71
CA ILE A 283 -21.12 -0.15 -9.22
C ILE A 283 -22.23 0.77 -9.77
N ALA A 284 -22.43 1.90 -9.09
CA ALA A 284 -23.33 2.94 -9.56
C ALA A 284 -22.66 3.77 -10.67
N VAL A 285 -23.32 3.87 -11.81
CA VAL A 285 -22.85 4.54 -13.03
C VAL A 285 -24.07 5.24 -13.65
N ASP A 286 -23.95 6.47 -14.13
CA ASP A 286 -25.04 7.13 -14.87
C ASP A 286 -24.89 7.00 -16.40
N GLU A 287 -23.65 7.03 -16.88
CA GLU A 287 -23.34 6.93 -18.31
C GLU A 287 -23.59 5.53 -18.89
N GLN A 288 -24.46 5.45 -19.91
CA GLN A 288 -24.83 4.17 -20.53
C GLN A 288 -23.65 3.48 -21.22
N VAL A 289 -22.75 4.24 -21.85
CA VAL A 289 -21.57 3.69 -22.54
C VAL A 289 -20.71 2.87 -21.57
N ILE A 290 -20.53 3.37 -20.34
CA ILE A 290 -19.76 2.71 -19.30
C ILE A 290 -20.49 1.44 -18.80
N ARG A 291 -21.82 1.49 -18.66
CA ARG A 291 -22.61 0.28 -18.32
C ARG A 291 -22.45 -0.83 -19.36
N ASP A 292 -22.51 -0.46 -20.65
CA ASP A 292 -22.37 -1.42 -21.74
C ASP A 292 -20.96 -2.02 -21.76
N GLU A 293 -19.93 -1.20 -21.50
CA GLU A 293 -18.54 -1.65 -21.35
C GLU A 293 -18.35 -2.65 -20.19
N ILE A 294 -18.90 -2.33 -19.02
CA ILE A 294 -18.90 -3.24 -17.86
C ILE A 294 -19.61 -4.55 -18.21
N THR A 295 -20.78 -4.47 -18.83
CA THR A 295 -21.58 -5.66 -19.20
C THR A 295 -20.82 -6.57 -20.16
N GLU A 296 -20.12 -6.01 -21.16
CA GLU A 296 -19.27 -6.78 -22.08
C GLU A 296 -18.11 -7.45 -21.33
N CYS A 297 -17.46 -6.74 -20.41
CA CYS A 297 -16.35 -7.26 -19.61
C CYS A 297 -16.80 -8.40 -18.69
N VAL A 298 -17.94 -8.26 -18.01
CA VAL A 298 -18.54 -9.29 -17.16
C VAL A 298 -18.85 -10.54 -17.97
N ALA A 299 -19.41 -10.39 -19.18
CA ALA A 299 -19.69 -11.51 -20.08
C ALA A 299 -18.41 -12.26 -20.47
N LYS A 300 -17.30 -11.56 -20.75
CA LYS A 300 -15.99 -12.18 -21.03
C LYS A 300 -15.48 -13.00 -19.85
N VAL A 301 -15.61 -12.48 -18.63
CA VAL A 301 -15.19 -13.19 -17.41
C VAL A 301 -16.06 -14.42 -17.19
N HIS A 302 -17.39 -14.29 -17.29
CA HIS A 302 -18.32 -15.41 -17.16
C HIS A 302 -18.08 -16.52 -18.19
N ASP A 303 -17.83 -16.17 -19.45
CA ASP A 303 -17.49 -17.15 -20.49
C ASP A 303 -16.24 -17.97 -20.10
N ARG A 304 -15.19 -17.33 -19.57
CA ARG A 304 -14.02 -18.06 -19.08
C ARG A 304 -14.33 -19.00 -17.93
N ILE A 305 -15.10 -18.54 -16.94
CA ILE A 305 -15.52 -19.39 -15.81
C ILE A 305 -16.26 -20.62 -16.32
N LEU A 306 -17.24 -20.43 -17.21
CA LEU A 306 -18.07 -21.51 -17.76
C LEU A 306 -17.23 -22.50 -18.57
N ASN A 307 -16.24 -22.01 -19.31
CA ASN A 307 -15.31 -22.83 -20.08
C ASN A 307 -14.17 -23.43 -19.23
N GLY A 308 -14.14 -23.19 -17.91
CA GLY A 308 -13.10 -23.69 -17.00
C GLY A 308 -11.71 -23.11 -17.26
N VAL A 309 -11.62 -21.98 -17.99
CA VAL A 309 -10.36 -21.29 -18.29
C VAL A 309 -9.96 -20.47 -17.07
N ARG A 310 -8.79 -20.77 -16.51
CA ARG A 310 -8.23 -20.02 -15.38
C ARG A 310 -7.39 -18.83 -15.87
N GLY A 311 -7.25 -17.82 -15.02
CA GLY A 311 -6.42 -16.64 -15.27
C GLY A 311 -7.11 -15.52 -16.05
N TRP A 312 -6.41 -14.40 -16.15
CA TRP A 312 -6.93 -13.11 -16.62
C TRP A 312 -6.06 -12.49 -17.72
N GLU A 313 -5.34 -13.33 -18.47
CA GLU A 313 -4.43 -12.83 -19.50
C GLU A 313 -5.20 -12.31 -20.73
N ASN A 314 -4.82 -11.12 -21.19
CA ASN A 314 -5.35 -10.48 -22.40
C ASN A 314 -6.88 -10.34 -22.40
N MET A 315 -7.47 -10.08 -21.23
CA MET A 315 -8.92 -9.87 -21.12
C MET A 315 -9.31 -8.47 -21.61
N ASN A 316 -8.40 -7.50 -21.48
CA ASN A 316 -8.63 -6.08 -21.79
C ASN A 316 -9.92 -5.59 -21.12
N LEU A 317 -10.03 -5.86 -19.81
CA LEU A 317 -11.17 -5.43 -19.02
C LEU A 317 -11.18 -3.91 -18.87
N SER A 318 -12.38 -3.35 -18.66
CA SER A 318 -12.57 -1.96 -18.26
C SER A 318 -11.77 -1.67 -16.99
N LYS A 319 -11.22 -0.45 -16.88
CA LYS A 319 -10.56 -0.01 -15.65
C LYS A 319 -11.53 0.10 -14.49
N VAL A 320 -12.79 0.45 -14.78
CA VAL A 320 -13.84 0.65 -13.77
C VAL A 320 -13.97 -0.55 -12.82
N LEU A 321 -13.84 -1.77 -13.33
CA LEU A 321 -13.91 -2.98 -12.50
C LEU A 321 -12.73 -3.09 -11.52
N GLY A 322 -11.50 -2.83 -12.00
CA GLY A 322 -10.31 -2.81 -11.18
C GLY A 322 -10.35 -1.69 -10.16
N ASP A 323 -10.63 -0.47 -10.62
CA ASP A 323 -10.68 0.73 -9.80
C ASP A 323 -11.73 0.63 -8.68
N ALA A 324 -12.91 0.08 -8.98
CA ALA A 324 -13.94 -0.18 -7.97
C ALA A 324 -13.49 -1.21 -6.92
N PHE A 325 -12.80 -2.28 -7.32
CA PHE A 325 -12.22 -3.24 -6.38
C PHE A 325 -11.18 -2.57 -5.48
N GLU A 326 -10.28 -1.77 -6.06
CA GLU A 326 -9.30 -1.00 -5.29
C GLU A 326 -10.00 -0.07 -4.31
N ALA A 327 -11.01 0.67 -4.74
CA ALA A 327 -11.76 1.57 -3.88
C ALA A 327 -12.46 0.87 -2.72
N VAL A 328 -13.02 -0.33 -2.94
CA VAL A 328 -13.59 -1.16 -1.87
C VAL A 328 -12.52 -1.55 -0.84
N VAL A 329 -11.29 -1.85 -1.27
CA VAL A 329 -10.16 -2.11 -0.37
C VAL A 329 -9.72 -0.82 0.34
N GLY A 330 -9.76 0.32 -0.33
CA GLY A 330 -9.52 1.64 0.27
C GLY A 330 -10.52 1.93 1.38
N ALA A 331 -11.82 1.75 1.12
CA ALA A 331 -12.90 1.89 2.10
C ALA A 331 -12.69 0.97 3.31
N LEU A 332 -12.37 -0.31 3.07
CA LEU A 332 -12.05 -1.25 4.14
C LEU A 332 -10.89 -0.75 5.01
N SER A 333 -9.83 -0.22 4.38
CA SER A 333 -8.67 0.32 5.09
C SER A 333 -9.05 1.48 6.00
N VAL A 334 -9.83 2.44 5.51
CA VAL A 334 -10.31 3.59 6.30
C VAL A 334 -11.19 3.11 7.47
N ASP A 335 -12.16 2.23 7.21
CA ASP A 335 -13.09 1.72 8.22
C ASP A 335 -12.37 0.90 9.30
N ALA A 336 -11.40 0.08 8.90
CA ALA A 336 -10.54 -0.68 9.80
C ALA A 336 -9.50 0.18 10.56
N GLY A 337 -9.40 1.47 10.24
CA GLY A 337 -8.44 2.39 10.85
C GLY A 337 -7.00 2.17 10.41
N PHE A 338 -6.82 1.74 9.17
CA PHE A 338 -5.56 1.44 8.51
C PHE A 338 -4.73 0.36 9.21
N GLU A 339 -5.38 -0.44 10.07
CA GLU A 339 -4.77 -1.54 10.81
C GLU A 339 -4.62 -2.80 9.96
N LEU A 340 -3.48 -3.49 10.11
CA LEU A 340 -3.21 -4.67 9.28
C LEU A 340 -4.03 -5.89 9.64
N ARG A 341 -4.49 -6.04 10.89
CA ARG A 341 -5.16 -7.28 11.30
C ARG A 341 -6.46 -7.52 10.54
N PRO A 342 -7.41 -6.56 10.44
CA PRO A 342 -8.61 -6.75 9.64
C PRO A 342 -8.29 -6.92 8.16
N MET A 343 -7.38 -6.09 7.62
CA MET A 343 -6.98 -6.13 6.21
C MET A 343 -6.37 -7.47 5.83
N ARG A 344 -5.43 -8.02 6.62
CA ARG A 344 -4.85 -9.36 6.39
C ARG A 344 -5.89 -10.46 6.44
N GLY A 345 -6.89 -10.36 7.32
CA GLY A 345 -7.98 -11.33 7.40
C GLY A 345 -8.83 -11.34 6.12
N VAL A 346 -9.17 -10.16 5.60
CA VAL A 346 -9.98 -10.03 4.38
C VAL A 346 -9.14 -10.35 3.13
N LEU A 347 -8.04 -9.63 2.91
CA LEU A 347 -7.15 -9.81 1.76
C LEU A 347 -6.52 -11.21 1.74
N GLY A 348 -6.25 -11.81 2.89
CA GLY A 348 -5.80 -13.20 3.01
C GLY A 348 -6.80 -14.21 2.44
N ARG A 349 -8.11 -13.92 2.51
CA ARG A 349 -9.17 -14.79 1.97
C ARG A 349 -9.43 -14.54 0.49
N ILE A 350 -9.44 -13.28 0.06
CA ILE A 350 -9.86 -12.90 -1.30
C ILE A 350 -8.69 -12.79 -2.27
N LEU A 351 -7.57 -12.19 -1.83
CA LEU A 351 -6.47 -11.82 -2.70
C LEU A 351 -5.39 -12.90 -2.74
N ILE A 352 -5.03 -13.51 -1.61
CA ILE A 352 -3.92 -14.48 -1.57
C ILE A 352 -4.19 -15.73 -2.43
N PRO A 353 -5.36 -16.39 -2.35
CA PRO A 353 -5.64 -17.53 -3.24
C PRO A 353 -5.49 -17.17 -4.71
N PHE A 354 -5.92 -15.97 -5.07
CA PHE A 354 -5.82 -15.42 -6.42
C PHE A 354 -4.37 -15.09 -6.82
N VAL A 355 -3.56 -14.57 -5.89
CA VAL A 355 -2.12 -14.29 -6.10
C VAL A 355 -1.32 -15.59 -6.27
N GLU A 356 -1.73 -16.68 -5.60
CA GLU A 356 -1.07 -18.00 -5.66
C GLU A 356 -1.56 -18.88 -6.80
N GLU A 357 -2.75 -18.63 -7.35
CA GLU A 357 -3.31 -19.38 -8.48
C GLU A 357 -2.52 -19.09 -9.77
N ASN A 358 -1.39 -19.78 -10.02
CA ASN A 358 -0.80 -20.13 -11.34
C ASN A 358 0.71 -20.49 -11.22
N ASP A 359 1.06 -21.39 -10.31
CA ASP A 359 2.35 -22.13 -10.36
C ASP A 359 2.12 -23.57 -10.88
N VAL A 360 1.40 -23.72 -12.01
CA VAL A 360 1.32 -24.97 -12.78
C VAL A 360 1.65 -24.71 -14.23
#